data_AF-A0A1G9CBG0-F1
#
_entry.id   AF-A0A1G9CBG0-F1
#
_cell.length_a   1.000
_cell.length_b   1.000
_cell.length_c   1.000
_cell.angle_alpha   90.00
_cell.angle_beta   90.00
_cell.angle_gamma   90.00
#
_symmetry.space_group_name_H-M   'P 1'
#
loop_
_entity.id
_entity.type
_entity.pdbx_description
1 polymer ?
#
loop_
_entity_poly.entity_id
_entity_poly.type
_entity_poly.pdbx_seq_one_letter_code
_entity_poly.pdbx_strand_id
1 'polypeptide(L)' 'MMEEMTRNCRLCQEPMPPSPFMTCPVCLADSEKVKTYILKNPHVTPEKISKETEVPLDKVSNMVKLGISVK' A
#
# COMPACT_ATOMS: atom_id res chain seq x y z
N MET A 1 19.21 19.26 -19.25
CA MET A 1 17.88 19.42 -18.64
C MET A 1 17.74 18.27 -17.67
N MET A 2 17.58 18.52 -16.37
CA MET A 2 17.27 17.45 -15.42
C MET A 2 15.82 17.07 -15.70
N GLU A 3 15.58 15.98 -16.43
CA GLU A 3 14.28 15.33 -16.40
C GLU A 3 14.05 14.93 -14.94
N GLU A 4 13.14 15.63 -14.26
CA GLU A 4 12.67 15.20 -12.95
C GLU A 4 12.10 13.80 -13.14
N MET A 5 12.84 12.77 -12.74
CA MET A 5 12.41 11.38 -12.83
C MET A 5 11.16 11.21 -11.98
N THR A 6 9.99 11.36 -12.59
CA THR A 6 8.73 11.03 -11.98
C THR A 6 8.68 9.51 -11.81
N ARG A 7 8.45 9.05 -10.58
CA ARG A 7 8.27 7.63 -10.28
C ARG A 7 6.83 7.39 -9.91
N ASN A 8 6.28 6.27 -10.36
CA ASN A 8 4.92 5.90 -9.99
C ASN A 8 4.90 5.17 -8.64
N CYS A 9 3.88 5.45 -7.84
CA CYS A 9 3.62 4.72 -6.61
C CYS A 9 3.49 3.22 -6.91
N ARG A 10 4.25 2.38 -6.21
CA ARG A 10 4.20 0.93 -6.40
C ARG A 10 2.81 0.32 -6.14
N LEU A 11 1.97 0.99 -5.34
CA LEU A 11 0.64 0.51 -4.95
C LEU A 11 -0.49 1.05 -5.83
N CYS A 12 -0.56 2.35 -6.04
CA CYS A 12 -1.65 3.00 -6.80
C CYS A 12 -1.25 3.50 -8.19
N GLN A 13 0.01 3.35 -8.58
CA GLN A 13 0.56 3.80 -9.87
C GLN A 13 0.49 5.31 -10.12
N GLU A 14 0.01 6.10 -9.17
CA GLU A 14 0.01 7.56 -9.24
C GLU A 14 1.43 8.13 -9.33
N PRO A 15 1.68 9.17 -10.15
CA PRO A 15 2.97 9.84 -10.23
C PRO A 15 3.39 10.43 -8.88
N MET A 16 4.68 10.35 -8.58
CA MET A 16 5.27 10.87 -7.36
C MET A 16 6.51 11.71 -7.67
N PRO A 17 6.79 12.74 -6.86
CA PRO A 17 8.06 13.46 -6.92
C PRO A 17 9.22 12.51 -6.63
N PRO A 18 10.43 12.81 -7.14
CA PRO A 18 11.62 12.02 -6.88
C PRO A 18 11.87 11.93 -5.37
N SER A 19 11.85 10.72 -4.84
CA SER A 19 12.07 10.43 -3.42
C SER A 19 12.69 9.03 -3.26
N PRO A 20 13.31 8.72 -2.10
CA PRO A 20 13.80 7.37 -1.83
C PRO A 20 12.67 6.36 -1.59
N PHE A 21 11.43 6.82 -1.47
CA PHE A 21 10.27 5.97 -1.19
C PHE A 21 9.64 5.43 -2.48
N MET A 22 9.21 4.17 -2.42
CA MET A 22 8.54 3.48 -3.54
C MET A 22 7.01 3.61 -3.50
N THR A 23 6.45 4.23 -2.45
CA THR A 23 5.01 4.35 -2.22
C THR A 23 4.66 5.77 -1.83
N CYS A 24 3.53 6.29 -2.32
CA CYS A 24 3.09 7.65 -1.99
C CYS A 24 2.65 7.75 -0.52
N PRO A 25 2.63 8.96 0.07
CA PRO A 25 2.24 9.16 1.47
C PRO A 25 0.87 8.57 1.82
N VAL A 26 -0.10 8.68 0.92
CA VAL A 26 -1.45 8.11 1.10
C VAL A 26 -1.39 6.59 1.21
N CYS A 27 -0.69 5.93 0.27
CA CYS A 27 -0.53 4.48 0.29
C CYS A 27 0.30 3.98 1.47
N LEU A 28 1.24 4.79 1.95
CA LEU A 28 2.02 4.48 3.15
C LEU A 28 1.13 4.49 4.40
N ALA A 29 0.31 5.54 4.58
CA ALA A 29 -0.63 5.63 5.69
C ALA A 29 -1.67 4.50 5.67
N ASP A 30 -2.22 4.17 4.49
CA ASP A 30 -3.15 3.05 4.37
C ASP A 30 -2.48 1.71 4.69
N SER A 31 -1.22 1.54 4.29
CA SER A 31 -0.45 0.32 4.61
C SER A 31 -0.25 0.17 6.12
N GLU A 32 -0.04 1.26 6.84
CA GLU A 32 0.11 1.26 8.30
C GLU A 32 -1.21 0.90 9.00
N LYS A 33 -2.34 1.44 8.54
CA LYS A 33 -3.68 1.07 9.02
C LYS A 33 -3.94 -0.43 8.83
N VAL A 34 -3.69 -0.94 7.62
CA VAL A 34 -3.88 -2.36 7.28
C VAL A 34 -2.98 -3.26 8.12
N LYS A 35 -1.69 -2.93 8.25
CA LYS A 35 -0.75 -3.69 9.09
C LYS A 35 -1.21 -3.74 10.55
N THR A 36 -1.57 -2.60 11.12
CA THR A 36 -2.05 -2.50 12.51
C THR A 36 -3.29 -3.36 12.73
N TYR A 37 -4.22 -3.36 11.77
CA TYR A 37 -5.43 -4.16 11.83
C TYR A 37 -5.14 -5.67 11.76
N ILE A 38 -4.28 -6.10 10.83
CA ILE A 38 -3.86 -7.51 10.70
C ILE A 38 -3.18 -8.02 11.98
N LEU A 39 -2.32 -7.21 12.60
CA LEU A 39 -1.63 -7.57 13.85
C LEU A 39 -2.62 -7.79 15.01
N LYS A 40 -3.74 -7.07 15.03
CA LYS A 40 -4.79 -7.22 16.05
C LYS A 40 -5.78 -8.35 15.73
N ASN A 41 -5.91 -8.72 14.45
CA ASN A 41 -6.90 -9.68 13.96
C ASN A 41 -6.18 -10.74 13.10
N PRO A 42 -5.48 -11.70 13.71
CA PRO A 42 -4.83 -12.78 12.97
C PRO A 42 -5.86 -13.58 12.17
N HIS A 43 -5.47 -14.05 10.98
CA HIS A 43 -6.30 -14.85 10.04
C HIS A 43 -7.52 -14.12 9.42
N VAL A 44 -7.50 -12.80 9.34
CA VAL A 44 -8.56 -12.01 8.69
C VAL A 44 -8.48 -12.03 7.15
N THR A 45 -9.63 -11.95 6.48
CA THR A 45 -9.70 -11.94 5.00
C THR A 45 -9.51 -10.52 4.44
N PRO A 46 -9.03 -10.38 3.18
CA PRO A 46 -8.88 -9.08 2.53
C PRO A 46 -10.16 -8.23 2.50
N GLU A 47 -11.32 -8.86 2.34
CA GLU A 47 -12.63 -8.18 2.32
C GLU A 47 -12.94 -7.57 3.68
N LYS A 48 -12.65 -8.30 4.76
CA LYS A 48 -12.87 -7.81 6.12
C LYS A 48 -11.87 -6.70 6.47
N ILE A 49 -10.61 -6.83 6.07
CA ILE A 49 -9.63 -5.74 6.21
C ILE A 49 -10.12 -4.48 5.49
N SER A 50 -10.53 -4.61 4.23
CA SER A 50 -11.00 -3.48 3.42
C SER A 50 -12.17 -2.76 4.08
N LYS A 51 -13.16 -3.52 4.56
CA LYS A 51 -14.33 -2.98 5.26
C LYS A 51 -13.96 -2.22 6.54
N GLU A 52 -13.05 -2.77 7.35
CA GLU A 52 -12.75 -2.24 8.69
C GLU A 52 -11.69 -1.13 8.68
N THR A 53 -10.86 -1.09 7.64
CA THR A 53 -9.80 -0.07 7.48
C THR A 53 -10.20 1.05 6.52
N GLU A 54 -11.35 0.92 5.86
CA GLU A 54 -11.84 1.82 4.80
C GLU A 54 -10.87 1.94 3.62
N VAL A 55 -9.94 0.99 3.49
CA VAL A 55 -9.00 0.91 2.38
C VAL A 55 -9.64 0.08 1.26
N PRO A 56 -9.61 0.55 0.00
CA PRO A 56 -10.17 -0.19 -1.13
C PRO A 56 -9.63 -1.63 -1.23
N LEU A 57 -10.50 -2.59 -1.56
CA LEU A 57 -10.18 -4.01 -1.57
C LEU A 57 -9.06 -4.38 -2.55
N ASP A 58 -9.05 -3.74 -3.72
CA ASP A 58 -7.99 -3.86 -4.72
C ASP A 58 -6.64 -3.43 -4.13
N LYS A 59 -6.63 -2.33 -3.37
CA LYS A 59 -5.45 -1.80 -2.71
C LYS A 59 -4.96 -2.71 -1.59
N VAL A 60 -5.86 -3.22 -0.75
CA VAL A 60 -5.55 -4.23 0.29
C VAL A 60 -4.97 -5.49 -0.37
N SER A 61 -5.58 -5.97 -1.45
CA SER A 61 -5.10 -7.15 -2.18
C SER A 61 -3.70 -6.95 -2.75
N ASN A 62 -3.41 -5.75 -3.29
CA ASN A 62 -2.09 -5.39 -3.78
C ASN A 62 -1.05 -5.33 -2.64
N MET A 63 -1.41 -4.78 -1.47
CA MET A 63 -0.54 -4.77 -0.29
C MET A 63 -0.20 -6.19 0.17
N VAL A 64 -1.19 -7.09 0.22
CA VAL A 64 -0.99 -8.50 0.60
C VAL A 64 -0.05 -9.19 -0.39
N LYS A 65 -0.28 -9.04 -1.70
CA LYS A 65 0.61 -9.60 -2.75
C LYS A 65 2.05 -9.10 -2.62
N LEU A 66 2.24 -7.81 -2.35
CA LEU A 66 3.57 -7.22 -2.14
C LEU A 66 4.24 -7.74 -0.85
N GLY A 67 3.47 -7.94 0.22
CA GLY A 67 3.96 -8.47 1.50
C GLY A 67 4.28 -9.97 1.48
N ILE A 68 3.67 -10.75 0.58
CA ILE A 68 4.02 -12.17 0.35
C ILE A 68 5.27 -12.29 -0.52
N SER A 69 5.59 -11.29 -1.34
CA SER A 69 6.76 -11.29 -2.23
C SER A 69 8.10 -11.09 -1.50
N VAL A 70 8.17 -11.40 -0.21
CA VAL A 70 9.43 -11.46 0.54
C VAL A 70 10.14 -12.75 0.12
N LYS A 71 11.15 -12.61 -0.74
CA LYS A 71 12.15 -13.63 -1.03
C LYS A 71 13.43 -13.27 -0.31
#